data_AF-A0AAD2DX61-F1
#
_entry.id   AF-A0AAD2DX61-F1
#
_cell.length_a   1.000
_cell.length_b   1.000
_cell.length_c   1.000
_cell.angle_alpha   90.00
_cell.angle_beta   90.00
_cell.angle_gamma   90.00
#
_symmetry.space_group_name_H-M   'P 1'
#
loop_
_entity.id
_entity.type
_entity.pdbx_description
1 polymer ?
#
loop_
_entity_poly.entity_id
_entity_poly.type
_entity_poly.pdbx_seq_one_letter_code
_entity_poly.pdbx_strand_id
1 'polypeptide(L)'
;MTPVAHLLLKYMHGSHSHFSPAQTNPLHLIFCRFSKKRKPDKYLARFSAAVRRIISSIKEYKFYMRISFSACKQALPLQVNFPGGLNMDQFIPVRRRKDKVVIVMGATGTGKSRLSIDLATRFEAEIVNSDKMQVYKGLNIVTNKVTEEECRGITHHLLGIVDPDVDFAAVDFVRRASTAVDSITRKGKLPIIAGGSNSYIKALVNDDMEFQSKYECCFLWVDVSMPVLNKFVSKRVEQMVDANLIDEAREFFDPEGNYTRGIKRAIGVPELDEFFRNESILDYEMRARLLEDAIDKIKANTCKLACNQLQNIQNIFRLRNQLEWRMYRLDATEAFLKRDLESVEAWEMRVARPATRIVGRFLHKNDVDFMSAIPVPRRLHQIIKTAQAILN
;
A
#
# COMPACT_ATOMS: atom_id res chain seq x y z
N MET A 1 0.74 -36.87 0.69
CA MET A 1 -0.34 -35.93 1.06
C MET A 1 -0.37 -34.81 0.02
N THR A 2 -1.53 -34.44 -0.50
CA THR A 2 -1.66 -33.37 -1.51
C THR A 2 -1.41 -31.98 -0.92
N PRO A 3 -0.96 -30.98 -1.71
CA PRO A 3 -0.61 -29.63 -1.26
C PRO A 3 -1.72 -28.92 -0.46
N VAL A 4 -2.98 -29.27 -0.74
CA VAL A 4 -4.18 -28.74 -0.07
C VAL A 4 -4.29 -29.19 1.38
N ALA A 5 -3.86 -30.42 1.71
CA ALA A 5 -3.85 -30.93 3.08
C ALA A 5 -2.78 -30.23 3.94
N HIS A 6 -1.68 -29.79 3.31
CA HIS A 6 -0.61 -29.04 3.96
C HIS A 6 -1.03 -27.59 4.29
N LEU A 7 -1.80 -26.96 3.38
CA LEU A 7 -2.35 -25.61 3.59
C LEU A 7 -3.37 -25.58 4.75
N LEU A 8 -4.19 -26.62 4.87
CA LEU A 8 -5.17 -26.76 5.95
C LEU A 8 -4.52 -27.02 7.30
N LEU A 9 -3.47 -27.85 7.36
CA LEU A 9 -2.69 -28.10 8.58
C LEU A 9 -2.01 -26.82 9.11
N LYS A 10 -1.44 -25.99 8.22
CA LYS A 10 -0.84 -24.69 8.60
C LYS A 10 -1.86 -23.69 9.15
N TYR A 11 -3.06 -23.64 8.57
CA TYR A 11 -4.14 -22.75 9.04
C TYR A 11 -4.67 -23.14 10.43
N MET A 12 -4.51 -24.42 10.84
CA MET A 12 -5.02 -24.94 12.10
C MET A 12 -4.03 -24.84 13.27
N HIS A 13 -2.72 -24.93 13.00
CA HIS A 13 -1.69 -24.84 14.04
C HIS A 13 -1.26 -23.40 14.39
N GLY A 14 -1.53 -22.42 13.54
CA GLY A 14 -1.12 -21.02 13.74
C GLY A 14 -1.94 -20.21 14.75
N SER A 15 -2.97 -20.79 15.37
CA SER A 15 -3.87 -20.12 16.30
C SER A 15 -3.85 -20.77 17.68
N HIS A 16 -2.70 -20.78 18.34
CA HIS A 16 -2.61 -21.09 19.77
C HIS A 16 -1.57 -20.20 20.48
N SER A 17 -1.98 -18.98 20.79
CA SER A 17 -1.58 -18.33 22.04
C SER A 17 -2.73 -17.40 22.44
N HIS A 18 -3.30 -17.66 23.63
CA HIS A 18 -4.51 -17.03 24.20
C HIS A 18 -5.87 -17.61 23.77
N PHE A 19 -6.13 -18.87 24.13
CA PHE A 19 -7.50 -19.30 24.47
C PHE A 19 -7.47 -20.10 25.78
N SER A 20 -8.34 -19.71 26.72
CA SER A 20 -8.66 -20.45 27.94
C SER A 20 -9.22 -21.85 27.59
N PRO A 21 -9.08 -22.90 28.44
CA PRO A 21 -9.24 -24.31 28.07
C PRO A 21 -10.65 -24.76 27.62
N ALA A 22 -11.63 -23.85 27.51
CA ALA A 22 -13.03 -24.20 27.27
C ALA A 22 -13.55 -23.96 25.83
N GLN A 23 -12.74 -23.49 24.89
CA GLN A 23 -13.18 -23.25 23.50
C GLN A 23 -12.27 -23.94 22.48
N THR A 24 -12.64 -25.15 22.07
CA THR A 24 -11.95 -25.92 21.03
C THR A 24 -12.39 -25.46 19.64
N ASN A 25 -11.41 -25.14 18.78
CA ASN A 25 -11.61 -24.70 17.39
C ASN A 25 -12.38 -25.77 16.57
N PRO A 26 -13.54 -25.45 15.95
CA PRO A 26 -14.35 -26.41 15.20
C PRO A 26 -13.59 -27.11 14.06
N LEU A 27 -12.61 -26.44 13.45
CA LEU A 27 -11.80 -27.00 12.38
C LEU A 27 -10.82 -28.08 12.90
N HIS A 28 -10.32 -27.92 14.14
CA HIS A 28 -9.45 -28.89 14.81
C HIS A 28 -10.19 -30.21 15.11
N LEU A 29 -11.46 -30.11 15.50
CA LEU A 29 -12.36 -31.27 15.67
C LEU A 29 -12.66 -31.99 14.36
N ILE A 30 -12.77 -31.26 13.24
CA ILE A 30 -13.02 -31.82 11.90
C ILE A 30 -11.83 -32.65 11.43
N PHE A 31 -10.60 -32.16 11.63
CA PHE A 31 -9.38 -32.88 11.23
C PHE A 31 -9.10 -34.11 12.10
N CYS A 32 -9.28 -34.02 13.42
CA CYS A 32 -9.15 -35.16 14.33
C CYS A 32 -10.15 -36.30 14.03
N ARG A 33 -11.37 -35.98 13.55
CA ARG A 33 -12.34 -36.99 13.08
C ARG A 33 -11.99 -37.56 11.70
N PHE A 34 -11.36 -36.78 10.82
CA PHE A 34 -10.95 -37.22 9.49
C PHE A 34 -9.77 -38.21 9.54
N SER A 35 -8.80 -37.99 10.44
CA SER A 35 -7.64 -38.86 10.64
C SER A 35 -7.99 -40.27 11.15
N LYS A 36 -9.24 -40.51 11.60
CA LYS A 36 -9.70 -41.80 12.15
C LYS A 36 -10.51 -42.66 11.18
N LYS A 37 -10.80 -42.22 9.94
CA LYS A 37 -11.64 -42.98 8.99
C LYS A 37 -10.82 -43.78 7.96
N ARG A 38 -11.18 -45.06 7.78
CA ARG A 38 -10.39 -46.12 7.10
C ARG A 38 -10.26 -46.05 5.55
N LYS A 39 -10.79 -45.05 4.83
CA LYS A 39 -10.64 -44.95 3.35
C LYS A 39 -10.62 -43.48 2.85
N PRO A 40 -9.44 -42.89 2.58
CA PRO A 40 -9.27 -41.46 2.30
C PRO A 40 -9.67 -41.00 0.88
N ASP A 41 -9.59 -41.87 -0.13
CA ASP A 41 -9.64 -41.42 -1.53
C ASP A 41 -11.03 -41.00 -2.04
N LYS A 42 -12.10 -41.67 -1.56
CA LYS A 42 -13.49 -41.28 -1.92
C LYS A 42 -13.95 -39.96 -1.27
N TYR A 43 -13.35 -39.58 -0.14
CA TYR A 43 -13.70 -38.34 0.57
C TYR A 43 -12.92 -37.13 0.05
N LEU A 44 -11.69 -37.32 -0.46
CA LEU A 44 -10.89 -36.24 -1.05
C LEU A 44 -11.56 -35.61 -2.27
N ALA A 45 -12.23 -36.42 -3.11
CA ALA A 45 -12.95 -35.94 -4.29
C ALA A 45 -14.16 -35.07 -3.91
N ARG A 46 -14.94 -35.48 -2.89
CA ARG A 46 -16.09 -34.71 -2.39
C ARG A 46 -15.65 -33.43 -1.67
N PHE A 47 -14.54 -33.47 -0.94
CA PHE A 47 -13.95 -32.31 -0.29
C PHE A 47 -13.37 -31.31 -1.30
N SER A 48 -12.67 -31.79 -2.33
CA SER A 48 -12.17 -30.96 -3.44
C SER A 48 -13.31 -30.27 -4.19
N ALA A 49 -14.41 -30.99 -4.45
CA ALA A 49 -15.60 -30.44 -5.09
C ALA A 49 -16.29 -29.39 -4.21
N ALA A 50 -16.38 -29.61 -2.89
CA ALA A 50 -16.93 -28.63 -1.95
C ALA A 50 -16.06 -27.37 -1.87
N VAL A 51 -14.73 -27.50 -1.81
CA VAL A 51 -13.79 -26.37 -1.80
C VAL A 51 -13.84 -25.58 -3.12
N ARG A 52 -13.94 -26.25 -4.28
CA ARG A 52 -14.12 -25.57 -5.58
C ARG A 52 -15.43 -24.79 -5.67
N ARG A 53 -16.53 -25.33 -5.13
CA ARG A 53 -17.83 -24.62 -5.05
C ARG A 53 -17.79 -23.39 -4.13
N ILE A 54 -17.03 -23.47 -3.03
CA ILE A 54 -16.81 -22.33 -2.13
C ILE A 54 -16.01 -21.24 -2.86
N ILE A 55 -14.94 -21.59 -3.57
CA ILE A 55 -14.12 -20.64 -4.34
C ILE A 55 -14.92 -19.99 -5.49
N SER A 56 -15.77 -20.75 -6.18
CA SER A 56 -16.67 -20.23 -7.23
C SER A 56 -17.69 -19.23 -6.68
N SER A 57 -18.31 -19.54 -5.54
CA SER A 57 -19.24 -18.63 -4.85
C SER A 57 -18.58 -17.32 -4.41
N ILE A 58 -17.27 -17.33 -4.09
CA ILE A 58 -16.52 -16.11 -3.72
C ILE A 58 -16.28 -15.21 -4.94
N LYS A 59 -16.15 -15.76 -6.15
CA LYS A 59 -16.03 -14.97 -7.39
C LYS A 59 -17.35 -14.28 -7.78
N GLU A 60 -18.49 -14.96 -7.65
CA GLU A 60 -19.82 -14.35 -7.83
C GLU A 60 -20.12 -13.27 -6.77
N TYR A 61 -19.61 -13.45 -5.55
CA TYR A 61 -19.77 -12.45 -4.48
C TYR A 61 -19.05 -11.13 -4.78
N LYS A 62 -17.89 -11.17 -5.46
CA LYS A 62 -17.22 -9.95 -5.98
C LYS A 62 -18.03 -9.25 -7.08
N PHE A 63 -18.83 -10.00 -7.84
CA PHE A 63 -19.73 -9.44 -8.87
C PHE A 63 -20.97 -8.79 -8.24
N TYR A 64 -21.55 -9.38 -7.20
CA TYR A 64 -22.71 -8.81 -6.49
C TYR A 64 -22.38 -7.53 -5.70
N MET A 65 -21.19 -7.41 -5.10
CA MET A 65 -20.79 -6.16 -4.44
C MET A 65 -20.64 -4.98 -5.40
N ARG A 66 -20.28 -5.23 -6.66
CA ARG A 66 -20.22 -4.21 -7.73
C ARG A 66 -21.59 -3.61 -8.07
N ILE A 67 -22.67 -4.39 -7.92
CA ILE A 67 -24.04 -3.97 -8.26
C ILE A 67 -24.69 -3.22 -7.09
N SER A 68 -24.49 -3.68 -5.85
CA SER A 68 -25.13 -3.07 -4.67
C SER A 68 -24.63 -1.65 -4.34
N PHE A 69 -23.39 -1.30 -4.68
CA PHE A 69 -22.88 0.06 -4.44
C PHE A 69 -23.52 1.13 -5.36
N SER A 70 -24.06 0.73 -6.51
CA SER A 70 -24.69 1.64 -7.47
C SER A 70 -26.10 2.07 -7.04
N ALA A 71 -26.80 1.25 -6.25
CA ALA A 71 -28.20 1.48 -5.88
C ALA A 71 -28.43 2.43 -4.69
N CYS A 72 -27.39 2.78 -3.92
CA CYS A 72 -27.55 3.52 -2.66
C CYS A 72 -27.42 5.06 -2.78
N LYS A 73 -27.61 5.63 -3.98
CA LYS A 73 -27.46 7.09 -4.25
C LYS A 73 -28.75 7.83 -4.65
N GLN A 74 -29.92 7.23 -4.46
CA GLN A 74 -31.20 7.94 -4.61
C GLN A 74 -31.95 7.98 -3.29
N ALA A 75 -31.64 8.97 -2.47
CA ALA A 75 -32.53 9.43 -1.41
C ALA A 75 -32.53 10.96 -1.44
N LEU A 76 -33.56 11.54 -2.08
CA LEU A 76 -33.89 12.96 -1.94
C LEU A 76 -34.31 13.23 -0.49
N PRO A 77 -33.91 14.36 0.12
CA PRO A 77 -34.47 14.75 1.41
C PRO A 77 -35.87 15.35 1.20
N LEU A 78 -36.88 14.73 1.82
CA LEU A 78 -38.22 15.29 2.01
C LEU A 78 -38.13 16.53 2.91
N GLN A 79 -38.52 17.69 2.38
CA GLN A 79 -38.72 18.91 3.16
C GLN A 79 -39.98 18.78 4.02
N VAL A 80 -39.84 18.98 5.32
CA VAL A 80 -40.96 19.12 6.26
C VAL A 80 -41.10 20.61 6.58
N ASN A 81 -42.18 21.23 6.10
CA ASN A 81 -42.50 22.63 6.39
C ASN A 81 -43.21 22.75 7.75
N PHE A 82 -42.68 23.59 8.64
CA PHE A 82 -43.43 24.15 9.76
C PHE A 82 -43.63 25.67 9.54
N PRO A 83 -44.85 26.21 9.75
CA PRO A 83 -45.12 27.62 9.53
C PRO A 83 -44.85 28.44 10.80
N GLY A 84 -44.02 29.48 10.67
CA GLY A 84 -44.02 30.65 11.56
C GLY A 84 -42.80 30.81 12.46
N GLY A 85 -42.06 31.91 12.25
CA GLY A 85 -41.32 32.59 13.30
C GLY A 85 -39.79 32.60 13.15
N LEU A 86 -39.27 33.72 12.64
CA LEU A 86 -37.90 34.24 12.77
C LEU A 86 -36.76 33.37 12.21
N ASN A 87 -36.35 33.70 10.98
CA ASN A 87 -35.08 33.26 10.39
C ASN A 87 -33.91 33.81 11.20
N MET A 88 -33.34 32.97 12.07
CA MET A 88 -32.07 33.21 12.76
C MET A 88 -30.97 32.25 12.27
N ASP A 89 -31.05 31.81 11.00
CA ASP A 89 -30.12 30.85 10.40
C ASP A 89 -28.94 31.48 9.64
N GLN A 90 -28.74 32.80 9.71
CA GLN A 90 -27.67 33.46 8.93
C GLN A 90 -26.27 33.46 9.55
N PHE A 91 -26.04 32.89 10.74
CA PHE A 91 -24.70 32.88 11.36
C PHE A 91 -24.34 31.60 12.12
N ILE A 92 -24.70 30.43 11.59
CA ILE A 92 -24.07 29.17 12.01
C ILE A 92 -23.21 28.69 10.84
N PRO A 93 -21.87 28.66 10.95
CA PRO A 93 -21.07 28.03 9.92
C PRO A 93 -21.41 26.54 9.97
N VAL A 94 -22.22 26.08 9.02
CA VAL A 94 -22.41 24.66 8.74
C VAL A 94 -21.00 24.13 8.48
N ARG A 95 -20.38 23.48 9.48
CA ARG A 95 -19.08 22.85 9.34
C ARG A 95 -19.24 21.79 8.25
N ARG A 96 -18.88 22.13 7.01
CA ARG A 96 -18.80 21.16 5.91
C ARG A 96 -17.92 20.02 6.40
N ARG A 97 -18.45 18.79 6.36
CA ARG A 97 -17.65 17.61 6.69
C ARG A 97 -16.47 17.57 5.73
N LYS A 98 -15.26 17.52 6.28
CA LYS A 98 -14.04 17.40 5.48
C LYS A 98 -14.01 16.04 4.78
N ASP A 99 -13.62 16.06 3.52
CA ASP A 99 -13.41 14.85 2.72
C ASP A 99 -12.19 14.08 3.24
N LYS A 100 -12.13 12.78 2.97
CA LYS A 100 -11.17 11.87 3.60
C LYS A 100 -10.00 11.59 2.67
N VAL A 101 -8.77 11.74 3.16
CA VAL A 101 -7.54 11.39 2.44
C VAL A 101 -6.69 10.45 3.29
N VAL A 102 -6.15 9.41 2.67
CA VAL A 102 -5.19 8.50 3.32
C VAL A 102 -3.79 8.79 2.81
N ILE A 103 -2.82 8.87 3.71
CA ILE A 103 -1.42 9.16 3.39
C ILE A 103 -0.56 7.97 3.84
N VAL A 104 0.14 7.33 2.91
CA VAL A 104 1.03 6.20 3.15
C VAL A 104 2.49 6.68 3.11
N MET A 105 3.14 6.63 4.26
CA MET A 105 4.51 7.08 4.50
C MET A 105 5.44 5.91 4.85
N GLY A 106 6.74 6.12 4.68
CA GLY A 106 7.77 5.12 4.95
C GLY A 106 9.06 5.40 4.20
N ALA A 107 10.18 4.83 4.65
CA ALA A 107 11.45 4.91 3.94
C ALA A 107 11.39 4.18 2.59
N THR A 108 12.31 4.48 1.67
CA THR A 108 12.43 3.74 0.40
C THR A 108 12.61 2.24 0.68
N GLY A 109 11.97 1.40 -0.13
CA GLY A 109 12.00 -0.05 0.06
C GLY A 109 11.05 -0.62 1.12
N THR A 110 10.36 0.18 1.95
CA THR A 110 9.49 -0.39 3.02
C THR A 110 8.15 -0.96 2.53
N GLY A 111 7.84 -0.88 1.23
CA GLY A 111 6.60 -1.43 0.66
C GLY A 111 5.40 -0.46 0.62
N LYS A 112 5.63 0.85 0.63
CA LYS A 112 4.56 1.87 0.51
C LYS A 112 3.64 1.64 -0.69
N SER A 113 4.21 1.43 -1.87
CA SER A 113 3.44 1.23 -3.11
C SER A 113 2.56 -0.02 -3.01
N ARG A 114 3.13 -1.13 -2.52
CA ARG A 114 2.40 -2.37 -2.22
C ARG A 114 1.20 -2.11 -1.30
N LEU A 115 1.39 -1.39 -0.20
CA LEU A 115 0.30 -1.06 0.71
C LEU A 115 -0.77 -0.16 0.05
N SER A 116 -0.36 0.85 -0.71
CA SER A 116 -1.30 1.76 -1.39
C SER A 116 -2.18 1.02 -2.40
N ILE A 117 -1.62 0.06 -3.14
CA ILE A 117 -2.34 -0.79 -4.08
C ILE A 117 -3.24 -1.78 -3.33
N ASP A 118 -2.74 -2.42 -2.25
CA ASP A 118 -3.55 -3.31 -1.40
C ASP A 118 -4.76 -2.58 -0.80
N LEU A 119 -4.64 -1.31 -0.42
CA LEU A 119 -5.75 -0.49 0.04
C LEU A 119 -6.67 -0.07 -1.11
N ALA A 120 -6.13 0.32 -2.26
CA ALA A 120 -6.93 0.75 -3.41
C ALA A 120 -7.83 -0.37 -3.96
N THR A 121 -7.36 -1.62 -3.90
CA THR A 121 -8.17 -2.79 -4.23
C THR A 121 -9.30 -3.08 -3.23
N ARG A 122 -9.25 -2.50 -2.01
CA ARG A 122 -10.24 -2.70 -0.94
C ARG A 122 -11.24 -1.55 -0.79
N PHE A 123 -10.89 -0.33 -1.20
CA PHE A 123 -11.65 0.90 -0.91
C PHE A 123 -12.03 1.75 -2.13
N GLU A 124 -12.07 1.18 -3.35
CA GLU A 124 -12.32 1.92 -4.60
C GLU A 124 -11.51 3.23 -4.68
N ALA A 125 -10.19 3.10 -4.53
CA ALA A 125 -9.30 4.24 -4.38
C ALA A 125 -8.47 4.50 -5.65
N GLU A 126 -7.94 5.71 -5.76
CA GLU A 126 -6.90 6.08 -6.73
C GLU A 126 -5.67 6.60 -5.97
N ILE A 127 -4.48 6.41 -6.54
CA ILE A 127 -3.21 6.69 -5.86
C ILE A 127 -2.59 7.97 -6.42
N VAL A 128 -2.11 8.85 -5.55
CA VAL A 128 -1.33 10.05 -5.90
C VAL A 128 0.11 9.82 -5.43
N ASN A 129 1.05 9.75 -6.38
CA ASN A 129 2.47 9.62 -6.06
C ASN A 129 2.99 10.89 -5.38
N SER A 130 3.73 10.72 -4.29
CA SER A 130 4.44 11.78 -3.57
C SER A 130 5.94 11.50 -3.44
N ASP A 131 6.52 10.74 -4.35
CA ASP A 131 7.97 10.61 -4.49
C ASP A 131 8.49 11.57 -5.58
N LYS A 132 9.38 12.48 -5.17
CA LYS A 132 9.96 13.54 -6.01
C LYS A 132 10.72 13.04 -7.24
N MET A 133 11.25 11.83 -7.24
CA MET A 133 11.96 11.28 -8.40
C MET A 133 11.02 10.53 -9.34
N GLN A 134 9.93 9.97 -8.80
CA GLN A 134 8.96 9.22 -9.60
C GLN A 134 7.97 10.10 -10.37
N VAL A 135 7.95 11.42 -10.13
CA VAL A 135 7.13 12.37 -10.91
C VAL A 135 7.62 12.51 -12.36
N TYR A 136 8.90 12.24 -12.64
CA TYR A 136 9.52 12.43 -13.94
C TYR A 136 9.33 11.23 -14.87
N LYS A 137 9.21 11.50 -16.17
CA LYS A 137 9.25 10.49 -17.25
C LYS A 137 10.64 9.87 -17.36
N GLY A 138 10.72 8.60 -17.77
CA GLY A 138 11.99 7.86 -17.86
C GLY A 138 12.48 7.38 -16.49
N LEU A 139 13.66 6.74 -16.47
CA LEU A 139 14.28 6.16 -15.27
C LEU A 139 13.30 5.31 -14.42
N ASN A 140 12.50 4.46 -15.05
CA ASN A 140 11.50 3.64 -14.38
C ASN A 140 12.14 2.64 -13.41
N ILE A 141 13.25 2.02 -13.79
CA ILE A 141 14.00 1.06 -12.97
C ILE A 141 14.76 1.82 -11.88
N VAL A 142 15.59 2.80 -12.24
CA VAL A 142 16.40 3.63 -11.33
C VAL A 142 15.55 4.30 -10.26
N THR A 143 14.39 4.86 -10.62
CA THR A 143 13.47 5.50 -9.65
C THR A 143 12.48 4.52 -9.01
N ASN A 144 12.57 3.23 -9.32
CA ASN A 144 11.74 2.15 -8.78
C ASN A 144 10.24 2.47 -8.90
N LYS A 145 9.80 2.90 -10.09
CA LYS A 145 8.37 3.10 -10.37
C LYS A 145 7.67 1.74 -10.37
N VAL A 146 6.40 1.75 -9.94
CA VAL A 146 5.55 0.56 -10.02
C VAL A 146 5.30 0.21 -11.48
N THR A 147 5.36 -1.07 -11.83
CA THR A 147 5.04 -1.53 -13.19
C THR A 147 3.52 -1.58 -13.41
N GLU A 148 3.08 -1.68 -14.66
CA GLU A 148 1.66 -1.78 -14.99
C GLU A 148 1.02 -3.03 -14.37
N GLU A 149 1.75 -4.16 -14.34
CA GLU A 149 1.30 -5.40 -13.71
C GLU A 149 1.12 -5.24 -12.20
N GLU A 150 2.07 -4.55 -11.54
CA GLU A 150 1.98 -4.25 -10.12
C GLU A 150 0.81 -3.32 -9.79
N CYS A 151 0.52 -2.35 -10.67
CA CYS A 151 -0.60 -1.41 -10.50
C CYS A 151 -1.96 -2.12 -10.48
N ARG A 152 -2.11 -3.31 -11.08
CA ARG A 152 -3.36 -4.09 -11.11
C ARG A 152 -4.56 -3.29 -11.62
N GLY A 153 -4.33 -2.37 -12.57
CA GLY A 153 -5.35 -1.48 -13.13
C GLY A 153 -5.81 -0.35 -12.21
N ILE A 154 -5.17 -0.13 -11.07
CA ILE A 154 -5.41 1.04 -10.22
C ILE A 154 -4.83 2.29 -10.90
N THR A 155 -5.57 3.39 -10.88
CA THR A 155 -5.10 4.66 -11.46
C THR A 155 -4.07 5.31 -10.54
N HIS A 156 -2.91 5.67 -11.11
CA HIS A 156 -1.85 6.43 -10.46
C HIS A 156 -1.78 7.84 -11.05
N HIS A 157 -1.75 8.85 -10.18
CA HIS A 157 -1.57 10.26 -10.51
C HIS A 157 -0.15 10.69 -10.11
N LEU A 158 0.39 11.70 -10.80
CA LEU A 158 1.73 12.26 -10.56
C LEU A 158 2.89 11.25 -10.64
N LEU A 159 2.71 10.20 -11.43
CA LEU A 159 3.74 9.19 -11.70
C LEU A 159 4.15 9.32 -13.17
N GLY A 160 5.40 9.71 -13.42
CA GLY A 160 5.92 9.83 -14.79
C GLY A 160 5.26 10.91 -15.65
N ILE A 161 4.89 12.05 -15.08
CA ILE A 161 4.16 13.12 -15.80
C ILE A 161 5.01 14.36 -16.11
N VAL A 162 6.16 14.53 -15.47
CA VAL A 162 7.05 15.68 -15.61
C VAL A 162 8.16 15.36 -16.58
N ASP A 163 8.55 16.35 -17.38
CA ASP A 163 9.69 16.24 -18.28
C ASP A 163 11.02 16.13 -17.48
N PRO A 164 11.95 15.24 -17.87
CA PRO A 164 13.24 15.05 -17.20
C PRO A 164 14.04 16.30 -16.84
N ASP A 165 14.03 17.31 -17.71
CA ASP A 165 14.90 18.49 -17.61
C ASP A 165 14.24 19.67 -16.87
N VAL A 166 12.96 19.54 -16.51
CA VAL A 166 12.20 20.58 -15.83
C VAL A 166 12.29 20.38 -14.32
N ASP A 167 12.57 21.44 -13.55
CA ASP A 167 12.55 21.32 -12.09
C ASP A 167 11.12 21.19 -11.55
N PHE A 168 10.92 20.24 -10.62
CA PHE A 168 9.65 20.03 -9.92
C PHE A 168 9.77 20.37 -8.43
N ALA A 169 9.18 21.49 -8.03
CA ALA A 169 9.26 21.99 -6.65
C ALA A 169 8.08 21.51 -5.79
N ALA A 170 8.18 21.75 -4.47
CA ALA A 170 7.11 21.41 -3.53
C ALA A 170 5.81 22.17 -3.85
N VAL A 171 5.89 23.43 -4.30
CA VAL A 171 4.72 24.22 -4.71
C VAL A 171 3.99 23.58 -5.91
N ASP A 172 4.73 23.02 -6.87
CA ASP A 172 4.15 22.29 -7.99
C ASP A 172 3.46 21.02 -7.56
N PHE A 173 4.09 20.29 -6.63
CA PHE A 173 3.49 19.12 -6.01
C PHE A 173 2.17 19.48 -5.34
N VAL A 174 2.14 20.50 -4.47
CA VAL A 174 0.92 20.92 -3.75
C VAL A 174 -0.21 21.22 -4.72
N ARG A 175 0.04 22.08 -5.71
CA ARG A 175 -0.97 22.45 -6.73
C ARG A 175 -1.51 21.22 -7.48
N ARG A 176 -0.63 20.35 -7.96
CA ARG A 176 -1.04 19.18 -8.77
C ARG A 176 -1.68 18.08 -7.91
N ALA A 177 -1.19 17.85 -6.70
CA ALA A 177 -1.74 16.89 -5.76
C ALA A 177 -3.14 17.31 -5.30
N SER A 178 -3.35 18.58 -4.91
CA SER A 178 -4.67 19.10 -4.57
C SER A 178 -5.67 18.93 -5.72
N THR A 179 -5.25 19.22 -6.95
CA THR A 179 -6.09 19.02 -8.15
C THR A 179 -6.46 17.54 -8.35
N ALA A 180 -5.50 16.62 -8.18
CA ALA A 180 -5.74 15.19 -8.30
C ALA A 180 -6.69 14.69 -7.20
N VAL A 181 -6.46 15.08 -5.95
CA VAL A 181 -7.32 14.74 -4.80
C VAL A 181 -8.74 15.25 -5.01
N ASP A 182 -8.91 16.51 -5.46
CA ASP A 182 -10.22 17.09 -5.78
C ASP A 182 -10.93 16.29 -6.89
N SER A 183 -10.20 15.83 -7.90
CA SER A 183 -10.75 15.02 -9.01
C SER A 183 -11.19 13.63 -8.53
N ILE A 184 -10.36 12.95 -7.74
CA ILE A 184 -10.66 11.63 -7.18
C ILE A 184 -11.89 11.70 -6.27
N THR A 185 -11.93 12.70 -5.39
CA THR A 185 -13.03 12.91 -4.44
C THR A 185 -14.35 13.20 -5.16
N ARG A 186 -14.32 14.03 -6.22
CA ARG A 186 -15.51 14.30 -7.05
C ARG A 186 -16.06 13.05 -7.75
N LYS A 187 -15.22 12.07 -8.07
CA LYS A 187 -15.65 10.75 -8.58
C LYS A 187 -16.22 9.84 -7.49
N GLY A 188 -16.22 10.29 -6.22
CA GLY A 188 -16.67 9.50 -5.07
C GLY A 188 -15.70 8.40 -4.65
N LYS A 189 -14.42 8.50 -5.05
CA LYS A 189 -13.36 7.54 -4.73
C LYS A 189 -12.48 8.05 -3.60
N LEU A 190 -11.74 7.14 -2.95
CA LEU A 190 -10.79 7.50 -1.90
C LEU A 190 -9.44 7.96 -2.51
N PRO A 191 -8.93 9.16 -2.20
CA PRO A 191 -7.57 9.54 -2.54
C PRO A 191 -6.57 8.91 -1.56
N ILE A 192 -5.58 8.17 -2.09
CA ILE A 192 -4.44 7.64 -1.34
C ILE A 192 -3.15 8.32 -1.83
N ILE A 193 -2.52 9.13 -1.00
CA ILE A 193 -1.23 9.74 -1.31
C ILE A 193 -0.11 8.82 -0.79
N ALA A 194 0.83 8.41 -1.65
CA ALA A 194 1.89 7.48 -1.28
C ALA A 194 3.25 7.90 -1.86
N GLY A 195 4.31 7.91 -1.03
CA GLY A 195 5.66 8.23 -1.49
C GLY A 195 6.65 8.52 -0.37
N GLY A 196 7.93 8.69 -0.73
CA GLY A 196 9.04 8.86 0.23
C GLY A 196 9.44 10.32 0.51
N SER A 197 8.87 11.30 -0.18
CA SER A 197 9.25 12.70 -0.04
C SER A 197 8.42 13.41 1.03
N ASN A 198 8.84 13.27 2.30
CA ASN A 198 8.13 13.85 3.44
C ASN A 198 7.99 15.38 3.36
N SER A 199 8.90 16.08 2.67
CA SER A 199 8.79 17.52 2.43
C SER A 199 7.55 17.88 1.59
N TYR A 200 7.21 17.08 0.58
CA TYR A 200 6.02 17.26 -0.23
C TYR A 200 4.73 17.03 0.58
N ILE A 201 4.72 15.99 1.42
CA ILE A 201 3.59 15.72 2.32
C ILE A 201 3.42 16.86 3.33
N LYS A 202 4.51 17.36 3.94
CA LYS A 202 4.43 18.50 4.85
C LYS A 202 3.90 19.76 4.16
N ALA A 203 4.43 20.09 2.99
CA ALA A 203 3.96 21.26 2.23
C ALA A 203 2.45 21.17 1.92
N LEU A 204 1.96 19.99 1.53
CA LEU A 204 0.55 19.79 1.22
C LEU A 204 -0.36 19.80 2.45
N VAL A 205 0.06 19.15 3.53
CA VAL A 205 -0.80 18.92 4.70
C VAL A 205 -0.72 20.05 5.71
N ASN A 206 0.44 20.68 5.89
CA ASN A 206 0.69 21.66 6.95
C ASN A 206 0.76 23.10 6.43
N ASP A 207 1.24 23.30 5.21
CA ASP A 207 1.49 24.65 4.70
C ASP A 207 0.33 25.13 3.78
N ASP A 208 -0.42 24.20 3.17
CA ASP A 208 -1.57 24.52 2.33
C ASP A 208 -2.89 24.62 3.11
N MET A 209 -3.30 25.86 3.42
CA MET A 209 -4.52 26.15 4.19
C MET A 209 -5.80 25.70 3.47
N GLU A 210 -5.82 25.74 2.14
CA GLU A 210 -6.98 25.31 1.35
C GLU A 210 -7.20 23.80 1.50
N PHE A 211 -6.14 23.00 1.32
CA PHE A 211 -6.18 21.56 1.52
C PHE A 211 -6.61 21.19 2.94
N GLN A 212 -6.06 21.86 3.95
CA GLN A 212 -6.45 21.64 5.36
C GLN A 212 -7.92 21.92 5.61
N SER A 213 -8.49 22.94 4.98
CA SER A 213 -9.91 23.29 5.16
C SER A 213 -10.84 22.25 4.57
N LYS A 214 -10.45 21.63 3.45
CA LYS A 214 -11.25 20.65 2.68
C LYS A 214 -11.10 19.23 3.18
N TYR A 215 -9.89 18.84 3.60
CA TYR A 215 -9.53 17.44 3.80
C TYR A 215 -9.15 17.11 5.24
N GLU A 216 -9.59 15.94 5.67
CA GLU A 216 -9.15 15.29 6.89
C GLU A 216 -8.23 14.13 6.51
N CYS A 217 -7.04 14.09 7.10
CA CYS A 217 -6.03 13.09 6.75
C CYS A 217 -5.95 11.94 7.77
N CYS A 218 -5.59 10.76 7.29
CA CYS A 218 -5.17 9.60 8.08
C CYS A 218 -3.80 9.12 7.60
N PHE A 219 -2.82 9.04 8.50
CA PHE A 219 -1.45 8.71 8.15
C PHE A 219 -1.13 7.27 8.54
N LEU A 220 -0.63 6.51 7.58
CA LEU A 220 -0.14 5.15 7.75
C LEU A 220 1.36 5.15 7.53
N TRP A 221 2.13 4.76 8.53
CA TRP A 221 3.59 4.66 8.44
C TRP A 221 4.00 3.20 8.36
N VAL A 222 4.51 2.79 7.20
CA VAL A 222 5.13 1.48 7.02
C VAL A 222 6.58 1.53 7.47
N ASP A 223 6.86 0.83 8.56
CA ASP A 223 8.14 0.79 9.26
C ASP A 223 8.81 -0.58 9.07
N VAL A 224 10.14 -0.57 8.93
CA VAL A 224 10.97 -1.78 8.82
C VAL A 224 12.24 -1.52 9.61
N SER A 225 12.71 -2.49 10.39
CA SER A 225 13.95 -2.34 11.14
C SER A 225 15.14 -2.05 10.21
N MET A 226 15.99 -1.10 10.60
CA MET A 226 17.05 -0.59 9.74
C MET A 226 18.04 -1.67 9.24
N PRO A 227 18.48 -2.64 10.05
CA PRO A 227 19.36 -3.71 9.57
C PRO A 227 18.73 -4.57 8.48
N VAL A 228 17.43 -4.87 8.62
CA VAL A 228 16.67 -5.64 7.63
C VAL A 228 16.44 -4.82 6.37
N LEU A 229 16.10 -3.54 6.52
CA LEU A 229 15.86 -2.63 5.41
C LEU A 229 17.13 -2.39 4.59
N ASN A 230 18.29 -2.16 5.22
CA ASN A 230 19.56 -1.99 4.52
C ASN A 230 19.88 -3.20 3.65
N LYS A 231 19.77 -4.41 4.22
CA LYS A 231 20.00 -5.65 3.46
C LYS A 231 19.05 -5.79 2.27
N PHE A 232 17.77 -5.46 2.47
CA PHE A 232 16.77 -5.50 1.41
C PHE A 232 17.07 -4.50 0.30
N VAL A 233 17.38 -3.25 0.67
CA VAL A 233 17.64 -2.17 -0.29
C VAL A 233 18.90 -2.45 -1.09
N SER A 234 19.97 -2.93 -0.47
CA SER A 234 21.20 -3.31 -1.20
C SER A 234 20.94 -4.45 -2.19
N LYS A 235 20.21 -5.50 -1.77
CA LYS A 235 19.83 -6.60 -2.67
C LYS A 235 18.93 -6.12 -3.81
N ARG A 236 18.05 -5.16 -3.54
CA ARG A 236 17.19 -4.58 -4.58
C ARG A 236 18.00 -3.85 -5.63
N VAL A 237 19.07 -3.14 -5.25
CA VAL A 237 19.96 -2.49 -6.23
C VAL A 237 20.58 -3.52 -7.17
N GLU A 238 21.00 -4.67 -6.66
CA GLU A 238 21.50 -5.78 -7.50
C GLU A 238 20.44 -6.24 -8.50
N GLN A 239 19.20 -6.43 -8.04
CA GLN A 239 18.08 -6.79 -8.93
C GLN A 239 17.75 -5.70 -9.96
N MET A 240 17.98 -4.43 -9.63
CA MET A 240 17.81 -3.32 -10.57
C MET A 240 18.91 -3.35 -11.64
N VAL A 241 20.15 -3.65 -11.26
CA VAL A 241 21.26 -3.87 -12.20
C VAL A 241 20.93 -5.02 -13.15
N ASP A 242 20.47 -6.15 -12.63
CA ASP A 242 20.01 -7.30 -13.43
C ASP A 242 18.84 -6.94 -14.38
N ALA A 243 18.06 -5.91 -14.04
CA ALA A 243 16.95 -5.40 -14.82
C ALA A 243 17.33 -4.26 -15.78
N ASN A 244 18.62 -4.07 -16.08
CA ASN A 244 19.16 -3.02 -16.97
C ASN A 244 19.15 -1.59 -16.42
N LEU A 245 19.35 -1.43 -15.10
CA LEU A 245 19.53 -0.09 -14.50
C LEU A 245 20.65 0.72 -15.16
N ILE A 246 21.75 0.07 -15.57
CA ILE A 246 22.93 0.75 -16.12
C ILE A 246 22.60 1.40 -17.47
N ASP A 247 21.94 0.67 -18.36
CA ASP A 247 21.56 1.20 -19.67
C ASP A 247 20.51 2.31 -19.54
N GLU A 248 19.55 2.14 -18.62
CA GLU A 248 18.55 3.17 -18.34
C GLU A 248 19.21 4.46 -17.79
N ALA A 249 20.19 4.34 -16.91
CA ALA A 249 20.94 5.48 -16.40
C ALA A 249 21.81 6.15 -17.48
N ARG A 250 22.33 5.37 -18.44
CA ARG A 250 23.16 5.88 -19.55
C ARG A 250 22.39 6.88 -20.42
N GLU A 251 21.08 6.67 -20.62
CA GLU A 251 20.23 7.62 -21.37
C GLU A 251 20.19 9.03 -20.76
N PHE A 252 20.48 9.14 -19.46
CA PHE A 252 20.48 10.39 -18.70
C PHE A 252 21.89 10.85 -18.31
N PHE A 253 22.93 10.23 -18.89
CA PHE A 253 24.30 10.67 -18.74
C PHE A 253 24.46 12.11 -19.23
N ASP A 254 25.14 12.93 -18.44
CA ASP A 254 25.40 14.32 -18.77
C ASP A 254 26.89 14.53 -19.08
N PRO A 255 27.25 14.83 -20.34
CA PRO A 255 28.64 15.10 -20.72
C PRO A 255 29.29 16.22 -19.90
N GLU A 256 28.51 17.22 -19.45
CA GLU A 256 28.98 18.33 -18.61
C GLU A 256 29.01 17.95 -17.11
N GLY A 257 28.44 16.81 -16.73
CA GLY A 257 28.42 16.31 -15.36
C GLY A 257 27.42 17.03 -14.45
N ASN A 258 26.39 17.67 -15.02
CA ASN A 258 25.42 18.43 -14.25
C ASN A 258 24.24 17.57 -13.75
N TYR A 259 24.41 16.99 -12.57
CA TYR A 259 23.37 16.19 -11.92
C TYR A 259 22.55 16.93 -10.85
N THR A 260 22.48 18.26 -10.93
CA THR A 260 21.85 19.08 -9.89
C THR A 260 20.37 19.37 -10.10
N ARG A 261 19.82 19.03 -11.28
CA ARG A 261 18.46 19.41 -11.71
C ARG A 261 17.62 18.23 -12.14
N GLY A 262 16.30 18.42 -12.10
CA GLY A 262 15.34 17.48 -12.66
C GLY A 262 15.51 16.03 -12.19
N ILE A 263 15.38 15.10 -13.13
CA ILE A 263 15.48 13.66 -12.87
C ILE A 263 16.91 13.16 -12.67
N LYS A 264 17.91 13.87 -13.22
CA LYS A 264 19.34 13.53 -13.16
C LYS A 264 19.90 13.44 -11.73
N ARG A 265 19.15 13.97 -10.75
CA ARG A 265 19.44 13.86 -9.31
C ARG A 265 19.14 12.48 -8.72
N ALA A 266 18.53 11.58 -9.47
CA ALA A 266 18.14 10.25 -8.99
C ALA A 266 19.40 9.44 -8.64
N ILE A 267 19.38 8.82 -7.45
CA ILE A 267 20.42 7.87 -7.03
C ILE A 267 20.50 6.75 -8.08
N GLY A 268 21.67 6.55 -8.66
CA GLY A 268 21.90 5.70 -9.83
C GLY A 268 22.60 6.48 -10.94
N VAL A 269 22.16 7.71 -11.21
CA VAL A 269 22.68 8.50 -12.34
C VAL A 269 24.03 9.14 -12.01
N PRO A 270 24.18 9.95 -10.94
CA PRO A 270 25.48 10.55 -10.60
C PRO A 270 26.55 9.51 -10.26
N GLU A 271 26.17 8.39 -9.65
CA GLU A 271 27.10 7.35 -9.23
C GLU A 271 27.74 6.60 -10.41
N LEU A 272 27.07 6.53 -11.56
CA LEU A 272 27.58 5.89 -12.79
C LEU A 272 28.36 6.84 -13.70
N ASP A 273 28.45 8.14 -13.38
CA ASP A 273 29.13 9.15 -14.21
C ASP A 273 30.59 8.77 -14.51
N GLU A 274 31.35 8.42 -13.47
CA GLU A 274 32.75 8.04 -13.59
C GLU A 274 32.94 6.78 -14.46
N PHE A 275 32.02 5.83 -14.34
CA PHE A 275 32.01 4.63 -15.18
C PHE A 275 31.78 4.99 -16.65
N PHE A 276 30.74 5.76 -16.97
CA PHE A 276 30.42 6.13 -18.35
C PHE A 276 31.49 6.99 -19.02
N ARG A 277 32.21 7.84 -18.28
CA ARG A 277 33.31 8.63 -18.85
C ARG A 277 34.51 7.79 -19.27
N ASN A 278 34.74 6.67 -18.59
CA ASN A 278 35.95 5.87 -18.76
C ASN A 278 35.72 4.51 -19.43
N GLU A 279 34.46 4.11 -19.68
CA GLU A 279 34.11 2.77 -20.20
C GLU A 279 34.75 2.43 -21.56
N SER A 280 35.06 3.44 -22.38
CA SER A 280 35.66 3.29 -23.71
C SER A 280 37.19 3.29 -23.71
N ILE A 281 37.81 3.79 -22.64
CA ILE A 281 39.27 3.97 -22.52
C ILE A 281 39.90 2.80 -21.79
N LEU A 282 39.19 2.22 -20.82
CA LEU A 282 39.73 1.24 -19.89
C LEU A 282 39.68 -0.19 -20.42
N ASP A 283 40.59 -1.02 -19.92
CA ASP A 283 40.55 -2.46 -20.13
C ASP A 283 39.36 -3.11 -19.41
N TYR A 284 39.13 -4.39 -19.71
CA TYR A 284 38.00 -5.14 -19.17
C TYR A 284 38.00 -5.20 -17.64
N GLU A 285 39.17 -5.41 -17.02
CA GLU A 285 39.28 -5.58 -15.56
C GLU A 285 39.04 -4.26 -14.82
N MET A 286 39.66 -3.18 -15.29
CA MET A 286 39.48 -1.84 -14.73
C MET A 286 38.04 -1.37 -14.88
N ARG A 287 37.42 -1.63 -16.03
CA ARG A 287 36.00 -1.32 -16.27
C ARG A 287 35.08 -2.07 -15.32
N ALA A 288 35.35 -3.36 -15.09
CA ALA A 288 34.56 -4.17 -14.15
C ALA A 288 34.67 -3.63 -12.71
N ARG A 289 35.88 -3.24 -12.27
CA ARG A 289 36.08 -2.65 -10.94
C ARG A 289 35.37 -1.30 -10.77
N LEU A 290 35.46 -0.41 -11.76
CA LEU A 290 34.74 0.87 -11.70
C LEU A 290 33.22 0.68 -11.66
N LEU A 291 32.70 -0.30 -12.38
CA LEU A 291 31.27 -0.60 -12.33
C LEU A 291 30.85 -1.12 -10.95
N GLU A 292 31.66 -2.01 -10.36
CA GLU A 292 31.43 -2.52 -9.00
C GLU A 292 31.44 -1.39 -7.97
N ASP A 293 32.43 -0.49 -8.04
CA ASP A 293 32.51 0.70 -7.18
C ASP A 293 31.30 1.62 -7.35
N ALA A 294 30.82 1.83 -8.59
CA ALA A 294 29.62 2.61 -8.85
C ALA A 294 28.36 1.97 -8.24
N ILE A 295 28.20 0.65 -8.38
CA ILE A 295 27.09 -0.11 -7.79
C ILE A 295 27.13 -0.01 -6.26
N ASP A 296 28.31 -0.09 -5.65
CA ASP A 296 28.47 0.06 -4.20
C ASP A 296 28.15 1.48 -3.72
N LYS A 297 28.51 2.52 -4.49
CA LYS A 297 28.07 3.90 -4.24
C LYS A 297 26.54 4.01 -4.28
N ILE A 298 25.86 3.38 -5.25
CA ILE A 298 24.39 3.35 -5.35
C ILE A 298 23.78 2.68 -4.11
N LYS A 299 24.30 1.51 -3.71
CA LYS A 299 23.85 0.79 -2.51
C LYS A 299 24.00 1.66 -1.25
N ALA A 300 25.16 2.28 -1.07
CA ALA A 300 25.46 3.14 0.08
C ALA A 300 24.54 4.38 0.13
N ASN A 301 24.38 5.08 -1.00
CA ASN A 301 23.53 6.27 -1.07
C ASN A 301 22.04 5.94 -0.88
N THR A 302 21.58 4.79 -1.38
CA THR A 302 20.20 4.33 -1.15
C THR A 302 19.95 3.98 0.32
N CYS A 303 20.92 3.34 0.99
CA CYS A 303 20.84 3.07 2.43
C CYS A 303 20.84 4.37 3.26
N LYS A 304 21.69 5.34 2.89
CA LYS A 304 21.74 6.67 3.51
C LYS A 304 20.41 7.40 3.34
N LEU A 305 19.81 7.35 2.14
CA LEU A 305 18.48 7.90 1.88
C LEU A 305 17.42 7.26 2.78
N ALA A 306 17.40 5.92 2.86
CA ALA A 306 16.45 5.20 3.70
C ALA A 306 16.58 5.59 5.18
N CYS A 307 17.81 5.71 5.69
CA CYS A 307 18.10 6.16 7.04
C CYS A 307 17.59 7.59 7.30
N ASN A 308 17.91 8.54 6.40
CA ASN A 308 17.46 9.92 6.50
C ASN A 308 15.94 10.05 6.45
N GLN A 309 15.27 9.28 5.58
CA GLN A 309 13.81 9.24 5.52
C GLN A 309 13.21 8.70 6.82
N LEU A 310 13.77 7.61 7.37
CA LEU A 310 13.32 7.03 8.62
C LEU A 310 13.46 8.02 9.79
N GLN A 311 14.61 8.69 9.93
CA GLN A 311 14.82 9.72 10.94
C GLN A 311 13.80 10.86 10.83
N ASN A 312 13.55 11.34 9.60
CA ASN A 312 12.55 12.37 9.35
C ASN A 312 11.14 11.92 9.76
N ILE A 313 10.75 10.69 9.43
CA ILE A 313 9.44 10.12 9.79
C ILE A 313 9.33 9.93 11.31
N GLN A 314 10.39 9.49 11.97
CA GLN A 314 10.44 9.36 13.42
C GLN A 314 10.26 10.73 14.10
N ASN A 315 10.89 11.78 13.59
CA ASN A 315 10.70 13.14 14.09
C ASN A 315 9.24 13.61 13.92
N ILE A 316 8.64 13.38 12.75
CA ILE A 316 7.21 13.65 12.51
C ILE A 316 6.35 12.86 13.49
N PHE A 317 6.64 11.57 13.67
CA PHE A 317 5.86 10.71 14.57
C PHE A 317 5.94 11.15 16.02
N ARG A 318 7.10 11.67 16.48
CA ARG A 318 7.26 12.27 17.82
C ARG A 318 6.41 13.53 17.97
N LEU A 319 6.38 14.38 16.94
CA LEU A 319 5.65 15.66 16.92
C LEU A 319 4.18 15.51 16.50
N ARG A 320 3.69 14.30 16.25
CA ARG A 320 2.36 14.04 15.66
C ARG A 320 1.20 14.69 16.40
N ASN A 321 1.29 14.82 17.73
CA ASN A 321 0.23 15.46 18.53
C ASN A 321 0.18 16.97 18.30
N GLN A 322 1.35 17.61 18.15
CA GLN A 322 1.46 19.05 17.84
C GLN A 322 1.05 19.33 16.39
N LEU A 323 1.35 18.40 15.48
CA LEU A 323 0.96 18.49 14.08
C LEU A 323 -0.51 18.10 13.86
N GLU A 324 -1.21 17.59 14.88
CA GLU A 324 -2.56 16.99 14.77
C GLU A 324 -2.64 15.82 13.77
N TRP A 325 -1.52 15.14 13.51
CA TRP A 325 -1.45 14.00 12.60
C TRP A 325 -1.88 12.71 13.28
N ARG A 326 -3.02 12.15 12.87
CA ARG A 326 -3.44 10.79 13.28
C ARG A 326 -2.64 9.75 12.50
N MET A 327 -1.47 9.44 13.06
CA MET A 327 -0.46 8.57 12.45
C MET A 327 -0.39 7.20 13.13
N TYR A 328 -0.45 6.15 12.32
CA TYR A 328 -0.43 4.76 12.77
C TYR A 328 0.78 4.03 12.19
N ARG A 329 1.62 3.47 13.07
CA ARG A 329 2.78 2.67 12.67
C ARG A 329 2.35 1.23 12.33
N LEU A 330 2.86 0.73 11.21
CA LEU A 330 2.66 -0.62 10.70
C LEU A 330 4.05 -1.26 10.53
N ASP A 331 4.37 -2.22 11.39
CA ASP A 331 5.69 -2.87 11.37
C ASP A 331 5.72 -4.00 10.35
N ALA A 332 6.41 -3.77 9.24
CA ALA A 332 6.58 -4.71 8.14
C ALA A 332 7.81 -5.61 8.32
N THR A 333 8.62 -5.46 9.39
CA THR A 333 9.91 -6.17 9.55
C THR A 333 9.78 -7.69 9.37
N GLU A 334 8.76 -8.31 9.96
CA GLU A 334 8.53 -9.75 9.86
C GLU A 334 8.31 -10.20 8.40
N ALA A 335 7.62 -9.38 7.60
CA ALA A 335 7.38 -9.69 6.19
C ALA A 335 8.67 -9.67 5.36
N PHE A 336 9.65 -8.85 5.75
CA PHE A 336 10.95 -8.75 5.06
C PHE A 336 11.95 -9.84 5.50
N LEU A 337 11.77 -10.42 6.69
CA LEU A 337 12.60 -11.53 7.18
C LEU A 337 12.18 -12.87 6.57
N LYS A 338 10.90 -13.01 6.20
CA LYS A 338 10.33 -14.23 5.63
C LYS A 338 10.48 -14.27 4.10
N ARG A 339 10.27 -15.45 3.51
CA ARG A 339 10.34 -15.67 2.06
C ARG A 339 8.98 -16.12 1.51
N ASP A 340 8.78 -15.89 0.22
CA ASP A 340 7.66 -16.41 -0.58
C ASP A 340 6.29 -16.22 0.09
N LEU A 341 5.52 -17.30 0.22
CA LEU A 341 4.18 -17.32 0.82
C LEU A 341 4.19 -16.80 2.27
N GLU A 342 5.21 -17.11 3.06
CA GLU A 342 5.27 -16.69 4.46
C GLU A 342 5.50 -15.17 4.57
N SER A 343 6.23 -14.58 3.63
CA SER A 343 6.36 -13.12 3.51
C SER A 343 5.02 -12.46 3.20
N VAL A 344 4.25 -13.04 2.26
CA VAL A 344 2.92 -12.54 1.90
C VAL A 344 1.93 -12.63 3.05
N GLU A 345 1.92 -13.75 3.79
CA GLU A 345 1.08 -13.93 4.96
C GLU A 345 1.45 -12.96 6.10
N ALA A 346 2.75 -12.78 6.37
CA ALA A 346 3.22 -11.83 7.36
C ALA A 346 2.87 -10.39 6.99
N TRP A 347 3.00 -10.01 5.72
CA TRP A 347 2.57 -8.71 5.22
C TRP A 347 1.07 -8.48 5.42
N GLU A 348 0.23 -9.47 5.06
CA GLU A 348 -1.21 -9.35 5.24
C GLU A 348 -1.58 -9.15 6.71
N MET A 349 -0.98 -9.95 7.61
CA MET A 349 -1.28 -9.94 9.03
C MET A 349 -0.76 -8.70 9.76
N ARG A 350 0.45 -8.22 9.43
CA ARG A 350 1.11 -7.13 10.14
C ARG A 350 0.88 -5.75 9.53
N VAL A 351 0.60 -5.67 8.23
CA VAL A 351 0.55 -4.41 7.49
C VAL A 351 -0.81 -4.19 6.84
N ALA A 352 -1.19 -5.01 5.86
CA ALA A 352 -2.35 -4.72 5.02
C ALA A 352 -3.68 -4.81 5.78
N ARG A 353 -3.89 -5.85 6.60
CA ARG A 353 -5.13 -6.02 7.39
C ARG A 353 -5.27 -4.96 8.50
N PRO A 354 -4.24 -4.65 9.31
CA PRO A 354 -4.31 -3.54 10.26
C PRO A 354 -4.58 -2.20 9.58
N ALA A 355 -3.90 -1.90 8.47
CA ALA A 355 -4.13 -0.69 7.68
C ALA A 355 -5.59 -0.60 7.20
N THR A 356 -6.13 -1.69 6.66
CA THR A 356 -7.53 -1.77 6.21
C THR A 356 -8.49 -1.45 7.36
N ARG A 357 -8.23 -1.97 8.57
CA ARG A 357 -9.06 -1.71 9.75
C ARG A 357 -9.01 -0.24 10.18
N ILE A 358 -7.82 0.35 10.15
CA ILE A 358 -7.61 1.77 10.48
C ILE A 358 -8.34 2.66 9.47
N VAL A 359 -8.16 2.41 8.17
CA VAL A 359 -8.82 3.16 7.09
C VAL A 359 -10.34 3.00 7.18
N GLY A 360 -10.85 1.78 7.35
CA GLY A 360 -12.29 1.56 7.52
C GLY A 360 -12.87 2.34 8.70
N ARG A 361 -12.22 2.33 9.87
CA ARG A 361 -12.65 3.15 11.01
C ARG A 361 -12.59 4.64 10.71
N PHE A 362 -11.57 5.09 9.99
CA PHE A 362 -11.38 6.48 9.62
C PHE A 362 -12.49 6.98 8.68
N LEU A 363 -12.91 6.15 7.72
CA LEU A 363 -14.00 6.47 6.78
C LEU A 363 -15.37 6.44 7.48
N HIS A 364 -15.60 5.49 8.38
CA HIS A 364 -16.90 5.24 9.03
C HIS A 364 -17.01 5.78 10.46
N LYS A 365 -16.19 6.76 10.84
CA LYS A 365 -16.08 7.30 12.22
C LYS A 365 -17.39 7.82 12.85
N ASN A 366 -18.49 7.91 12.08
CA ASN A 366 -19.81 8.36 12.51
C ASN A 366 -20.91 7.28 12.44
N ASP A 367 -20.61 6.07 11.96
CA ASP A 367 -21.58 4.97 11.91
C ASP A 367 -21.28 3.98 13.06
N VAL A 368 -21.88 4.24 14.22
CA VAL A 368 -21.80 3.36 15.40
C VAL A 368 -22.35 1.95 15.10
N ASP A 369 -23.08 1.77 13.99
CA ASP A 369 -23.66 0.50 13.56
C ASP A 369 -22.73 -0.42 12.74
N PHE A 370 -21.55 0.02 12.28
CA PHE A 370 -20.76 -0.84 11.39
C PHE A 370 -19.96 -1.94 12.11
N MET A 371 -19.74 -1.81 13.43
CA MET A 371 -19.05 -2.86 14.20
C MET A 371 -19.93 -4.10 14.48
N SER A 372 -21.25 -3.97 14.36
CA SER A 372 -22.22 -5.09 14.36
C SER A 372 -22.57 -5.59 12.95
N ALA A 373 -22.22 -4.83 11.91
CA ALA A 373 -22.62 -5.06 10.52
C ALA A 373 -21.47 -5.43 9.57
N ILE A 374 -20.42 -6.12 10.03
CA ILE A 374 -19.70 -7.02 9.12
C ILE A 374 -20.51 -8.31 9.11
N PRO A 375 -21.35 -8.59 8.09
CA PRO A 375 -22.08 -9.83 8.06
C PRO A 375 -21.02 -10.90 7.80
N VAL A 376 -20.77 -11.78 8.78
CA VAL A 376 -20.31 -13.12 8.42
C VAL A 376 -21.42 -13.64 7.50
N PRO A 377 -21.16 -13.90 6.21
CA PRO A 377 -22.23 -14.13 5.26
C PRO A 377 -23.11 -15.27 5.76
N ARG A 378 -24.44 -15.10 5.79
CA ARG A 378 -25.38 -16.18 6.16
C ARG A 378 -25.11 -17.46 5.35
N ARG A 379 -24.55 -17.33 4.13
CA ARG A 379 -24.06 -18.44 3.30
C ARG A 379 -22.84 -19.16 3.87
N LEU A 380 -21.93 -18.50 4.60
CA LEU A 380 -20.81 -19.17 5.29
C LEU A 380 -21.34 -20.03 6.45
N HIS A 381 -22.36 -19.55 7.17
CA HIS A 381 -23.08 -20.33 8.18
C HIS A 381 -23.80 -21.53 7.56
N GLN A 382 -24.43 -21.35 6.38
CA GLN A 382 -25.05 -22.44 5.63
C GLN A 382 -24.00 -23.46 5.18
N ILE A 383 -22.86 -23.02 4.64
CA ILE A 383 -21.75 -23.87 4.20
C ILE A 383 -21.15 -24.65 5.37
N ILE A 384 -21.00 -24.04 6.55
CA ILE A 384 -20.53 -24.71 7.77
C ILE A 384 -21.56 -25.75 8.24
N LYS A 385 -22.86 -25.44 8.22
CA LYS A 385 -23.93 -26.40 8.53
C LYS A 385 -23.99 -27.55 7.53
N THR A 386 -23.85 -27.28 6.22
CA THR A 386 -23.82 -28.32 5.17
C THR A 386 -22.56 -29.18 5.29
N ALA A 387 -21.41 -28.60 5.64
CA ALA A 387 -20.19 -29.36 5.92
C ALA A 387 -20.32 -30.23 7.17
N GLN A 388 -20.99 -29.76 8.22
CA GLN A 388 -21.31 -30.55 9.43
C GLN A 388 -22.30 -31.68 9.14
N ALA A 389 -23.31 -31.45 8.29
CA ALA A 389 -24.29 -32.47 7.88
C ALA A 389 -23.73 -33.57 6.96
N ILE A 390 -22.63 -33.29 6.24
CA ILE A 390 -21.90 -34.28 5.42
C ILE A 390 -20.92 -35.11 6.28
N LEU A 391 -20.59 -34.65 7.48
CA LEU A 391 -19.61 -35.26 8.39
C LEU A 391 -20.23 -36.16 9.48
N ASN A 392 -21.49 -35.90 9.88
CA ASN A 392 -22.34 -36.85 10.59
C ASN A 392 -22.87 -37.90 9.61
#